data_AF-A0A3M2J6Y7-F1
#
_entry.id   AF-A0A3M2J6Y7-F1
#
_cell.length_a   1.000
_cell.length_b   1.000
_cell.length_c   1.000
_cell.angle_alpha   90.00
_cell.angle_beta   90.00
_cell.angle_gamma   90.00
#
_symmetry.space_group_name_H-M   'P 1'
#
loop_
_entity.id
_entity.type
_entity.pdbx_description
1 polymer ?
#
loop_
_entity_poly.entity_id
_entity_poly.type
_entity_poly.pdbx_seq_one_letter_code
_entity_poly.pdbx_strand_id
1 'polypeptide(L)' 'MDGTPADAARRALLDFSRCPACGTTLAAPRCARCGLDVGGEGGARIADASRAVVRALDERQRVIAAVRA' A
#
# COMPACT_ATOMS: atom_id res chain seq x y z
N MET A 1 -5.99 -8.77 18.54
CA MET A 1 -5.10 -7.62 18.72
C MET A 1 -5.27 -6.75 17.51
N ASP A 2 -6.03 -5.67 17.65
CA ASP A 2 -6.31 -4.77 16.54
C ASP A 2 -5.02 -4.08 16.14
N GLY A 3 -4.57 -4.31 14.91
CA GLY A 3 -3.39 -3.63 14.38
C GLY A 3 -3.63 -2.12 14.37
N THR A 4 -2.57 -1.33 14.55
CA THR A 4 -2.66 0.13 14.46
C THR A 4 -3.14 0.55 13.06
N PRO A 5 -3.67 1.77 12.88
CA PRO A 5 -3.98 2.30 11.55
C PRO A 5 -2.78 2.23 10.58
N ALA A 6 -1.56 2.37 11.09
CA ALA A 6 -0.34 2.22 10.29
C ALA A 6 -0.13 0.77 9.82
N ASP A 7 -0.43 -0.23 10.65
CA ASP A 7 -0.36 -1.64 10.27
C ASP A 7 -1.41 -1.99 9.21
N ALA A 8 -2.61 -1.43 9.34
CA ALA A 8 -3.66 -1.57 8.34
C ALA A 8 -3.27 -0.94 6.99
N ALA A 9 -2.72 0.29 7.02
CA ALA A 9 -2.22 0.98 5.84
C ALA A 9 -1.07 0.21 5.17
N ARG A 10 -0.11 -0.31 5.97
CA ARG A 10 1.01 -1.11 5.46
C ARG A 10 0.53 -2.36 4.73
N ARG A 11 -0.43 -3.09 5.30
CA ARG A 11 -1.03 -4.27 4.64
C ARG A 11 -1.72 -3.89 3.34
N ALA A 12 -2.52 -2.82 3.34
CA ALA A 12 -3.24 -2.38 2.15
C ALA A 12 -2.30 -1.91 1.02
N LEU A 13 -1.24 -1.17 1.35
CA LEU A 13 -0.27 -0.64 0.37
C LEU A 13 0.55 -1.75 -0.32
N LEU A 14 0.73 -2.90 0.34
CA LEU A 14 1.47 -4.05 -0.19
C LEU A 14 0.56 -5.15 -0.75
N ASP A 15 -0.76 -4.96 -0.69
CA ASP A 15 -1.72 -5.90 -1.29
C ASP A 15 -1.91 -5.59 -2.78
N PHE A 16 -0.98 -6.07 -3.60
CA PHE A 16 -1.05 -5.93 -5.06
C PHE A 16 -2.13 -6.81 -5.71
N SER A 17 -2.85 -7.63 -4.94
CA SER A 17 -4.04 -8.33 -5.43
C SER A 17 -5.26 -7.42 -5.51
N ARG A 18 -5.17 -6.19 -4.98
CA ARG A 18 -6.25 -5.20 -4.99
C ARG A 18 -5.90 -3.97 -5.80
N CYS A 19 -6.93 -3.33 -6.32
CA CYS A 19 -6.80 -2.06 -7.00
C CYS A 19 -6.37 -0.99 -5.99
N PRO A 20 -5.24 -0.31 -6.20
CA PRO A 20 -4.74 0.70 -5.27
C PRO A 20 -5.62 1.96 -5.21
N ALA A 21 -6.49 2.18 -6.20
CA ALA A 21 -7.42 3.33 -6.21
C ALA A 21 -8.76 3.05 -5.54
N CYS A 22 -9.33 1.84 -5.69
CA CYS A 22 -10.71 1.55 -5.25
C CYS A 22 -10.87 0.30 -4.39
N GLY A 23 -9.79 -0.43 -4.09
CA GLY A 23 -9.76 -1.59 -3.19
C GLY A 23 -10.35 -2.89 -3.75
N THR A 24 -10.89 -2.88 -4.97
CA THR A 24 -11.44 -4.07 -5.64
C THR A 24 -10.35 -5.07 -6.01
N THR A 25 -10.59 -6.36 -5.76
CA THR A 25 -9.68 -7.44 -6.18
C THR A 25 -9.44 -7.42 -7.69
N LEU A 26 -8.17 -7.52 -8.08
CA LEU A 26 -7.73 -7.56 -9.46
C LEU A 26 -7.64 -9.01 -9.95
N ALA A 27 -8.30 -9.29 -11.06
CA ALA A 27 -8.15 -10.53 -11.82
C ALA A 27 -7.30 -10.33 -13.10
N ALA A 28 -6.99 -9.07 -13.44
CA ALA A 28 -6.24 -8.66 -14.60
C ALA A 28 -5.49 -7.34 -14.29
N PRO A 29 -4.47 -6.96 -15.09
CA PRO A 29 -3.73 -5.71 -14.91
C PRO A 29 -4.60 -4.44 -14.96
N ARG A 30 -5.76 -4.48 -15.64
CA ARG A 30 -6.71 -3.36 -15.65
C ARG A 30 -7.89 -3.65 -14.72
N CYS A 31 -8.17 -2.73 -13.80
CA CYS A 31 -9.27 -2.85 -12.86
C CYS A 31 -10.63 -2.75 -13.57
N ALA A 32 -11.45 -3.80 -13.44
CA ALA A 32 -12.80 -3.82 -14.02
C ALA A 32 -13.77 -2.80 -13.40
N ARG A 33 -13.49 -2.29 -12.18
CA ARG A 33 -14.36 -1.34 -11.49
C ARG A 33 -14.06 0.12 -11.80
N CYS A 34 -12.80 0.54 -11.65
CA CYS A 34 -12.41 1.95 -11.82
C CYS A 34 -11.57 2.21 -13.07
N GLY A 35 -11.24 1.17 -13.84
CA GLY A 35 -10.50 1.31 -15.09
C GLY A 35 -8.99 1.56 -14.94
N LEU A 36 -8.47 1.68 -13.71
CA LEU A 36 -7.04 1.87 -13.46
C LEU A 36 -6.24 0.71 -14.06
N ASP A 37 -5.24 1.04 -14.87
CA ASP A 37 -4.26 0.10 -15.40
C ASP A 37 -3.04 0.04 -14.47
N VAL A 38 -2.79 -1.12 -13.88
CA VAL A 38 -1.62 -1.42 -13.05
C VAL A 38 -0.63 -2.35 -13.78
N GLY A 39 -0.77 -2.50 -15.10
CA GLY A 39 0.22 -3.15 -15.95
C GLY A 39 1.40 -2.24 -16.30
N GLY A 40 2.46 -2.85 -16.83
CA GLY A 40 3.62 -2.15 -17.40
C GLY A 40 4.30 -1.18 -16.45
N GLU A 41 4.87 -0.11 -17.01
CA GLU A 41 5.62 0.89 -16.24
C GLU A 41 4.77 1.67 -15.23
N GLY A 42 3.51 1.96 -15.56
CA GLY A 42 2.59 2.66 -14.67
C GLY A 42 2.36 1.87 -13.37
N GLY A 43 2.13 0.56 -13.50
CA GLY A 43 2.06 -0.36 -12.35
C GLY A 43 3.33 -0.40 -11.52
N ALA A 44 4.50 -0.45 -12.17
CA ALA A 44 5.79 -0.43 -11.47
C ALA A 44 5.98 0.84 -10.64
N ARG A 45 5.65 2.01 -11.20
CA ARG A 45 5.70 3.30 -10.47
C ARG A 45 4.77 3.32 -9.27
N ILE A 46 3.56 2.75 -9.41
CA ILE A 46 2.63 2.62 -8.28
C ILE A 46 3.21 1.71 -7.20
N ALA A 47 3.78 0.57 -7.58
CA ALA A 47 4.40 -0.36 -6.62
C ALA A 47 5.56 0.30 -5.86
N ASP A 48 6.39 1.09 -6.55
CA ASP A 48 7.49 1.82 -5.91
C ASP A 48 7.00 2.92 -4.98
N ALA A 49 5.97 3.67 -5.38
CA ALA A 49 5.32 4.65 -4.53
C ALA A 49 4.71 4.01 -3.27
N SER A 50 4.01 2.88 -3.41
CA SER A 50 3.46 2.12 -2.27
C SER A 50 4.57 1.68 -1.30
N ARG A 51 5.68 1.14 -1.81
CA ARG A 51 6.84 0.75 -1.00
C ARG A 51 7.47 1.96 -0.29
N ALA A 52 7.53 3.12 -0.94
CA ALA A 52 8.04 4.34 -0.33
C ALA A 52 7.18 4.80 0.86
N VAL A 53 5.85 4.74 0.74
CA VAL A 53 4.94 5.05 1.85
C VAL A 53 5.13 4.07 3.01
N VAL A 54 5.26 2.77 2.73
CA VAL A 54 5.53 1.77 3.77
C VAL A 54 6.83 2.06 4.52
N ARG A 55 7.91 2.41 3.81
CA ARG A 55 9.17 2.80 4.48
C ARG A 55 8.98 4.01 5.39
N ALA A 56 8.20 5.01 4.98
CA ALA A 56 7.90 6.16 5.82
C ALA A 56 7.05 5.80 7.05
N LEU A 57 6.09 4.88 6.90
CA LEU A 57 5.30 4.35 8.02
C LEU A 57 6.19 3.61 9.03
N ASP A 58 7.07 2.73 8.54
CA ASP A 58 8.00 1.97 9.38
C ASP A 58 8.96 2.92 10.13
N GLU A 59 9.48 3.95 9.47
CA GLU A 59 10.35 4.95 10.09
C GLU A 59 9.61 5.74 11.18
N ARG A 60 8.37 6.17 10.90
CA ARG A 60 7.54 6.83 11.91
C ARG A 60 7.35 5.94 13.15
N GLN A 61 7.15 4.63 12.98
CA GLN A 61 7.03 3.72 14.12
C GLN A 61 8.31 3.61 14.93
N ARG A 62 9.49 3.62 14.27
CA ARG A 62 10.79 3.64 14.97
C ARG A 62 10.95 4.90 15.81
N VAL A 63 10.62 6.06 15.26
CA VAL A 63 10.67 7.35 16.01
C VAL A 63 9.74 7.30 17.22
N ILE A 64 8.51 6.81 17.05
CA ILE A 64 7.56 6.65 18.18
C ILE A 64 8.12 5.71 19.24
N ALA A 65 8.70 4.58 18.84
CA ALA A 65 9.30 3.63 19.77
C ALA A 65 10.47 4.24 20.55
N ALA A 66 11.30 5.08 19.90
CA ALA A 66 12.44 5.74 20.53
C ALA A 66 12.06 6.79 21.59
N VAL A 67 10.86 7.39 21.50
CA VAL A 67 10.38 8.39 22.47
C VAL A 67 9.42 7.83 23.52
N ARG A 68 9.06 6.56 23.43
CA ARG A 68 8.27 5.87 24.45
C ARG A 68 9.21 5.41 25.58
N ALA A 69 8.90 5.85 26.80
CA ALA A 69 9.56 5.42 28.04
C ALA A 69 9.11 4.00 28.45
#